data_AF-A0A2D8AWW8-F1
#
_entry.id   AF-A0A2D8AWW8-F1
#
_cell.length_a   1.000
_cell.length_b   1.000
_cell.length_c   1.000
_cell.angle_alpha   90.00
_cell.angle_beta   90.00
_cell.angle_gamma   90.00
#
_symmetry.space_group_name_H-M   'P 1'
#
loop_
_entity.id
_entity.type
_entity.pdbx_description
1 polymer ?
#
loop_
_entity_poly.entity_id
_entity_poly.type
_entity_poly.pdbx_seq_one_letter_code
_entity_poly.pdbx_strand_id
1 'polypeptide(L)'
;MFDAPTSSPIEAAVGWIGAVLIGELALGLCVLAVAFVGFLMMSGRVPIKTGMRVAIGCFVILGAPSIAAGFLGAWGPSTPPAPPVSPVAANPPPAREPPPADYDPYAGASVRTDR
;
A
#
# COMPACT_ATOMS: atom_id res chain seq x y z
N MET A 1 6.39 -22.56 -15.17
CA MET A 1 7.15 -21.29 -15.08
C MET A 1 6.50 -20.14 -15.86
N PHE A 2 5.42 -20.35 -16.60
CA PHE A 2 4.60 -19.26 -17.14
C PHE A 2 3.31 -19.17 -16.34
N ASP A 3 3.35 -18.39 -15.27
CA ASP A 3 2.12 -17.89 -14.65
C ASP A 3 1.61 -16.79 -15.59
N ALA A 4 0.47 -17.02 -16.24
CA ALA A 4 -0.13 -16.02 -17.12
C ALA A 4 -0.57 -14.86 -16.23
N PRO A 5 -0.05 -13.63 -16.43
CA PRO A 5 -0.54 -12.50 -15.68
C PRO A 5 -2.03 -12.36 -16.01
N THR A 6 -2.88 -12.51 -15.00
CA THR A 6 -4.31 -12.23 -15.05
C THR A 6 -4.61 -10.74 -15.28
N SER A 7 -3.57 -9.91 -15.37
CA SER A 7 -3.62 -8.51 -15.80
C SER A 7 -3.26 -8.40 -17.28
N SER A 8 -4.15 -7.81 -18.06
CA SER A 8 -3.90 -7.58 -19.48
C SER A 8 -2.64 -6.69 -19.64
N PRO A 9 -1.68 -7.00 -20.53
CA PRO A 9 -0.49 -6.16 -20.75
C PRO A 9 -0.81 -4.70 -21.05
N ILE A 10 -2.01 -4.45 -21.61
CA ILE A 10 -2.53 -3.12 -21.87
C ILE A 10 -2.91 -2.37 -20.58
N GLU A 11 -3.45 -3.06 -19.58
CA GLU A 11 -3.72 -2.46 -18.26
C GLU A 11 -2.42 -2.13 -17.54
N ALA A 12 -1.39 -2.99 -17.65
CA ALA A 12 -0.07 -2.70 -17.10
C ALA A 12 0.56 -1.47 -17.78
N ALA A 13 0.45 -1.37 -19.11
CA ALA A 13 0.92 -0.20 -19.85
C ALA A 13 0.16 1.08 -19.45
N VAL A 14 -1.17 1.02 -19.35
CA VAL A 14 -1.99 2.16 -18.91
C VAL A 14 -1.68 2.53 -17.46
N GLY A 15 -1.44 1.57 -16.58
CA GLY A 15 -1.02 1.80 -15.20
C GLY A 15 0.32 2.51 -15.11
N TRP A 16 1.30 2.13 -15.94
CA TRP A 16 2.59 2.81 -16.02
C TRP A 16 2.45 4.25 -16.54
N ILE A 17 1.68 4.46 -17.62
CA ILE A 17 1.42 5.80 -18.16
C ILE A 17 0.73 6.67 -17.11
N GLY A 18 -0.26 6.12 -16.40
CA GLY A 18 -0.92 6.80 -15.28
C GLY A 18 0.08 7.17 -14.18
N ALA A 19 0.93 6.23 -13.76
CA ALA A 19 1.96 6.50 -12.74
C ALA A 19 2.89 7.65 -13.13
N VAL A 20 3.33 7.72 -14.39
CA VAL A 20 4.19 8.80 -14.89
C VAL A 20 3.43 10.14 -14.94
N LEU A 21 2.17 10.13 -15.39
CA LEU A 21 1.32 11.34 -15.47
C LEU A 21 1.03 11.95 -14.10
N ILE A 22 0.77 11.12 -13.08
CA ILE A 22 0.51 11.59 -11.71
C ILE A 22 1.81 11.91 -10.95
N GLY A 23 2.92 11.22 -11.24
CA GLY A 23 4.20 11.35 -10.54
C GLY A 23 5.16 12.38 -11.14
N GLU A 24 6.01 11.93 -12.06
CA GLU A 24 7.10 12.76 -12.63
C GLU A 24 6.58 13.93 -13.46
N LEU A 25 5.48 13.75 -14.21
CA LEU A 25 4.95 14.80 -15.07
C LEU A 25 4.36 15.95 -14.25
N ALA A 26 3.73 15.65 -13.11
CA ALA A 26 3.23 16.64 -12.18
C ALA A 26 4.37 17.48 -11.57
N LEU A 27 5.47 16.82 -11.21
CA LEU A 27 6.66 17.48 -10.66
C LEU A 27 7.34 18.37 -11.72
N GLY A 28 7.44 17.86 -12.96
CA GLY A 28 7.93 18.63 -14.12
C GLY A 28 7.09 19.88 -14.41
N LEU A 29 5.75 19.76 -14.43
CA LEU A 29 4.86 20.90 -14.64
C LEU A 29 4.94 21.94 -13.51
N CYS A 30 5.14 21.50 -12.26
CA CYS A 30 5.43 22.40 -11.14
C CYS A 30 6.69 23.24 -11.41
N VAL A 31 7.79 22.59 -11.82
CA VAL A 31 9.06 23.29 -12.14
C VAL A 31 8.89 24.24 -13.33
N LEU A 32 8.15 23.82 -14.35
CA LEU A 32 7.84 24.64 -15.54
C LEU A 32 7.06 25.90 -15.15
N ALA A 33 6.08 25.79 -14.25
CA ALA A 33 5.35 26.93 -13.71
C ALA A 33 6.27 27.88 -12.93
N VAL A 34 7.19 27.36 -12.10
CA VAL A 34 8.20 28.19 -11.40
C VAL A 34 9.11 28.91 -12.39
N ALA A 35 9.56 28.24 -13.46
CA ALA A 35 10.38 28.84 -14.51
C ALA A 35 9.65 29.97 -15.25
N PHE A 36 8.37 29.76 -15.61
CA PHE A 36 7.54 30.81 -16.21
C PHE A 36 7.37 32.02 -15.28
N VAL A 37 7.19 31.81 -13.97
CA VAL A 37 7.13 32.92 -12.99
C VAL A 37 8.43 33.71 -12.93
N GLY A 38 9.58 33.03 -12.90
CA GLY A 38 10.89 33.69 -12.97
C GLY A 38 11.09 34.48 -14.27
N PHE A 39 10.62 33.93 -15.40
CA PHE A 39 10.65 34.59 -16.70
C PHE A 39 9.74 35.83 -16.76
N LEU A 40 8.54 35.75 -16.18
CA LEU A 40 7.60 36.87 -16.04
C LEU A 40 8.16 37.98 -15.13
N MET A 41 8.96 37.64 -14.11
CA MET A 41 9.69 38.62 -13.29
C MET A 41 10.82 39.31 -14.06
N MET A 42 11.50 38.59 -14.95
CA MET A 42 12.54 39.15 -15.82
C MET A 42 11.98 40.04 -16.94
N SER A 43 10.70 39.84 -17.33
CA SER A 43 10.00 40.68 -18.31
C SER A 43 9.70 42.12 -17.84
N GLY A 44 10.12 42.51 -16.64
CA GLY A 44 10.32 43.93 -16.29
C GLY A 44 9.06 44.78 -16.01
N ARG A 45 7.86 44.21 -16.03
CA ARG A 45 6.61 44.96 -15.74
C ARG A 45 5.50 44.14 -15.06
N VAL A 46 5.84 43.04 -14.40
CA VAL A 46 4.87 42.22 -13.63
C VAL A 46 5.09 42.50 -12.14
N PRO A 47 4.04 42.82 -11.35
CA PRO A 47 4.22 43.13 -9.93
C PRO A 47 4.82 41.91 -9.22
N ILE A 48 5.99 42.09 -8.60
CA ILE A 48 6.73 41.10 -7.79
C ILE A 48 5.84 40.36 -6.79
N LYS A 49 4.79 41.02 -6.33
CA LYS A 49 3.75 40.45 -5.47
C LYS A 49 3.07 39.22 -6.07
N THR A 50 2.86 39.16 -7.37
CA THR A 50 2.23 38.01 -8.04
C THR A 50 3.21 36.84 -8.14
N GLY A 51 4.46 37.11 -8.51
CA GLY A 51 5.48 36.05 -8.57
C GLY A 51 5.76 35.43 -7.20
N MET A 52 5.85 36.26 -6.17
CA MET A 52 6.07 35.81 -4.79
C MET A 52 4.91 34.97 -4.24
N ARG A 53 3.65 35.30 -4.57
CA ARG A 53 2.48 34.49 -4.19
C ARG A 53 2.49 33.10 -4.83
N VAL A 54 2.89 33.00 -6.10
CA VAL A 54 2.97 31.70 -6.80
C VAL A 54 4.14 30.86 -6.29
N ALA A 55 5.30 31.47 -6.04
CA ALA A 55 6.47 30.78 -5.47
C ALA A 55 6.16 30.17 -4.10
N ILE A 56 5.48 30.92 -3.23
CA ILE A 56 5.05 30.43 -1.91
C ILE A 56 4.04 29.28 -2.07
N GLY A 57 3.06 29.40 -2.97
CA GLY A 57 2.10 28.33 -3.24
C GLY A 57 2.76 27.01 -3.70
N CYS A 58 3.72 27.09 -4.62
CA CYS A 58 4.46 25.92 -5.10
C CYS A 58 5.33 25.30 -4.01
N PHE A 59 6.00 26.11 -3.18
CA PHE A 59 6.79 25.63 -2.05
C PHE A 59 5.93 24.89 -1.03
N VAL A 60 4.70 25.34 -0.77
CA VAL A 60 3.79 24.65 0.14
C VAL A 60 3.32 23.32 -0.44
N ILE A 61 2.94 23.26 -1.73
CA ILE A 61 2.46 22.01 -2.36
C ILE A 61 3.56 20.94 -2.42
N LEU A 62 4.79 21.29 -2.80
CA LEU A 62 5.90 20.34 -2.91
C LEU A 62 6.68 20.14 -1.61
N GLY A 63 6.96 21.21 -0.88
CA GLY A 63 7.87 21.23 0.26
C GLY A 63 7.20 20.83 1.58
N ALA A 64 5.95 21.25 1.82
CA ALA A 64 5.28 20.97 3.09
C ALA A 64 5.12 19.48 3.40
N PRO A 65 4.74 18.60 2.45
CA PRO A 65 4.64 17.16 2.72
C PRO A 65 5.99 16.54 3.06
N SER A 66 7.07 16.96 2.39
CA SER A 66 8.42 16.45 2.62
C SER A 66 8.96 16.89 3.99
N ILE A 67 8.71 18.14 4.37
CA ILE A 67 9.06 18.65 5.71
C ILE A 67 8.24 17.94 6.80
N ALA A 68 6.93 17.75 6.57
CA ALA A 68 6.05 17.04 7.50
C ALA A 68 6.46 15.58 7.67
N ALA A 69 6.80 14.88 6.58
CA ALA A 69 7.31 13.53 6.61
C ALA A 69 8.67 13.44 7.31
N GLY A 70 9.55 14.41 7.12
CA GLY A 70 10.83 14.50 7.84
C GLY A 70 10.63 14.67 9.34
N PHE A 71 9.72 15.57 9.74
CA PHE A 71 9.35 15.74 11.15
C PHE A 71 8.70 14.47 11.72
N LEU A 72 7.73 13.89 11.03
CA LEU A 72 7.04 12.68 11.48
C LEU A 72 7.96 11.46 11.53
N GLY A 73 8.93 11.36 10.63
CA GLY A 73 9.95 10.31 10.65
C GLY A 73 10.97 10.49 11.77
N ALA A 74 11.31 11.74 12.10
CA ALA A 74 12.19 12.05 13.23
C ALA A 74 11.49 11.94 14.59
N TRP A 75 10.16 12.11 14.64
CA TRP A 75 9.35 12.14 15.87
C TRP A 75 8.47 10.90 16.05
N GLY A 76 8.34 10.08 15.02
CA GLY A 76 7.52 8.87 15.04
C GLY A 76 8.12 7.85 16.00
N PRO A 77 7.28 7.10 16.74
CA PRO A 77 7.78 6.00 17.55
C PRO A 77 8.54 5.05 16.62
N SER A 78 9.82 4.82 16.92
CA SER A 78 10.63 3.76 16.34
C SER A 78 10.02 2.44 16.78
N THR A 79 8.90 2.09 16.14
CA THR A 79 8.20 0.84 16.37
C THR A 79 9.18 -0.23 15.94
N PRO A 80 9.74 -1.02 16.86
CA PRO A 80 10.65 -2.09 16.49
C PRO A 80 9.89 -3.00 15.51
N PRO A 81 10.52 -3.45 14.42
CA PRO A 81 9.90 -4.45 13.57
C PRO A 81 9.47 -5.60 14.49
N ALA A 82 8.18 -5.95 14.46
CA ALA A 82 7.68 -7.08 15.21
C ALA A 82 8.60 -8.27 14.88
N PRO A 83 9.06 -9.03 15.90
CA PRO A 83 9.87 -10.20 15.62
C PRO A 83 9.10 -11.06 14.62
N PRO A 84 9.77 -11.67 13.63
CA PRO A 84 9.12 -12.59 12.73
C PRO A 84 8.46 -13.65 13.61
N VAL A 85 7.14 -13.59 13.70
CA VAL A 85 6.35 -14.65 14.28
C VAL A 85 6.49 -15.79 13.28
N SER A 86 7.53 -16.61 13.46
CA SER A 86 7.56 -17.93 12.86
C SER A 86 6.16 -18.49 13.08
N PRO A 87 5.44 -18.95 12.05
CA PRO A 87 4.18 -19.64 12.28
C PRO A 87 4.52 -20.71 13.29
N VAL A 88 4.01 -20.54 14.52
CA VAL A 88 4.11 -21.57 15.52
C VAL A 88 3.46 -22.73 14.81
N ALA A 89 4.26 -23.73 14.44
CA ALA A 89 3.72 -25.01 14.07
C ALA A 89 2.80 -25.31 15.25
N ALA A 90 1.49 -25.23 15.02
CA ALA A 90 0.54 -25.60 16.03
C ALA A 90 0.93 -27.04 16.32
N ASN A 91 1.69 -27.28 17.39
CA ASN A 91 1.84 -28.61 17.92
C ASN A 91 0.40 -29.01 18.14
N PRO A 92 -0.14 -29.98 17.36
CA PRO A 92 -1.49 -30.40 17.57
C PRO A 92 -1.54 -30.78 19.06
N PRO A 93 -2.47 -30.20 19.84
CA PRO A 93 -2.61 -30.60 21.24
C PRO A 93 -2.64 -32.13 21.27
N PRO A 94 -1.90 -32.79 22.18
CA PRO A 94 -1.85 -34.25 22.22
C PRO A 94 -3.27 -34.73 22.14
N ALA A 95 -3.57 -35.51 21.09
CA ALA A 95 -4.92 -35.93 20.78
C ALA A 95 -5.51 -36.47 22.07
N ARG A 96 -6.51 -35.77 22.63
CA ARG A 96 -7.21 -36.25 23.81
C ARG A 96 -7.91 -37.51 23.32
N GLU A 97 -7.37 -38.68 23.68
CA GLU A 97 -7.95 -39.96 23.28
C GLU A 97 -9.43 -39.91 23.64
N PRO A 98 -10.33 -40.04 22.65
CA PRO A 98 -11.75 -40.12 22.96
C PRO A 98 -11.95 -41.31 23.90
N PRO A 99 -12.75 -41.16 24.97
CA PRO A 99 -13.12 -42.28 25.84
C PRO A 99 -13.60 -43.46 24.98
N PRO A 100 -13.29 -44.72 25.32
CA PRO A 100 -13.76 -45.87 24.58
C PRO A 100 -15.27 -45.76 24.35
N ALA A 101 -15.67 -45.59 23.09
CA ALA A 101 -17.06 -45.52 22.73
C ALA A 101 -17.63 -46.94 22.81
N ASP A 102 -18.08 -47.33 24.00
CA ASP A 102 -18.79 -48.59 24.29
C ASP A 102 -20.23 -48.59 23.74
N TYR A 103 -20.47 -47.79 22.70
CA TYR A 103 -21.77 -47.57 22.07
C TYR A 103 -21.60 -47.62 20.56
N ASP A 104 -21.82 -48.81 19.99
CA ASP A 104 -22.02 -48.99 18.55
C ASP A 104 -23.53 -48.97 18.26
N PRO A 105 -24.10 -47.84 17.79
CA PRO A 105 -25.51 -47.71 17.45
C PRO A 105 -25.95 -48.58 16.26
N TYR A 106 -25.01 -49.21 15.55
CA TYR A 106 -25.30 -50.15 14.45
C TYR A 106 -25.28 -51.61 14.88
N ALA A 107 -24.96 -51.93 16.14
CA ALA A 107 -25.00 -53.29 16.69
C ALA A 107 -26.41 -53.92 16.69
N GLY A 108 -27.47 -53.12 16.56
CA GLY A 108 -28.86 -53.59 16.42
C GLY A 108 -29.31 -53.88 14.99
N ALA A 109 -28.52 -53.52 13.96
CA ALA A 109 -28.89 -53.69 12.55
C ALA A 109 -28.39 -55.00 11.93
N SER A 110 -27.45 -55.70 12.59
CA SER A 110 -26.83 -56.94 12.09
C SER A 110 -27.55 -58.22 12.50
N VAL A 111 -28.52 -58.16 13.41
CA VAL A 111 -29.34 -59.32 13.78
C VAL A 111 -30.45 -59.51 12.76
N ARG A 112 -30.21 -60.41 11.81
CA ARG A 112 -31.24 -60.95 10.93
C ARG A 112 -32.33 -61.57 11.81
N THR A 113 -33.52 -60.97 11.80
CA THR A 113 -34.67 -61.47 12.56
C THR A 113 -35.44 -62.45 11.68
N ASP A 114 -34.92 -63.68 11.55
CA ASP A 114 -35.66 -64.78 10.96
C ASP A 114 -36.53 -65.46 12.03
N ARG A 115 -37.85 -65.25 11.90
CA ARG A 115 -38.92 -66.06 12.50
C ARG A 115 -39.89 -66.45 11.42
#